data_AF-A0A3D9HQ42-F1
#
_entry.id   AF-A0A3D9HQ42-F1
#
_cell.length_a   1.000
_cell.length_b   1.000
_cell.length_c   1.000
_cell.angle_alpha   90.00
_cell.angle_beta   90.00
_cell.angle_gamma   90.00
#
_symmetry.space_group_name_H-M   'P 1'
#
loop_
_entity.id
_entity.type
_entity.pdbx_description
1 polymer ?
#
loop_
_entity_poly.entity_id
_entity_poly.type
_entity_poly.pdbx_seq_one_letter_code
_entity_poly.pdbx_strand_id
1 'polypeptide(L)'
;MISFSRIAAPLLTVTMLVSGLAVQAHEGATGVVKERMEAMEDVGKSMKALKAMITGEITYDADKVRMAAKTIAGHGGDNLTRLFPEGSTQHPTAALPAIWEDWQGFSRLAADLASHADALAKAAGNDRSMAESSMGGDMMSAAPAAPTPAELAGMAPDSAFMALGKVCGSCHKQFRKKKE
;
A
#
# COMPACT_ATOMS: atom_id res chain seq x y z
N MET A 1 57.70 -13.42 -47.08
CA MET A 1 57.14 -14.51 -46.24
C MET A 1 55.72 -14.11 -45.90
N ILE A 2 54.73 -14.70 -46.58
CA ILE A 2 53.30 -14.36 -46.44
C ILE A 2 52.76 -15.21 -45.28
N SER A 3 52.39 -14.57 -44.18
CA SER A 3 51.84 -15.23 -42.99
C SER A 3 50.32 -15.32 -43.11
N PHE A 4 49.80 -16.54 -43.30
CA PHE A 4 48.39 -16.85 -43.17
C PHE A 4 48.08 -17.14 -41.70
N SER A 5 47.29 -16.27 -41.06
CA SER A 5 46.75 -16.54 -39.72
C SER A 5 45.23 -16.73 -39.78
N ARG A 6 44.78 -17.74 -39.05
CA ARG A 6 43.54 -18.50 -39.25
C ARG A 6 42.32 -17.77 -38.68
N ILE A 7 41.24 -17.76 -39.44
CA ILE A 7 39.91 -17.30 -39.04
C ILE A 7 39.38 -18.26 -37.96
N ALA A 8 39.10 -17.77 -36.77
CA ALA A 8 38.36 -18.49 -35.73
C ALA A 8 36.98 -17.84 -35.58
N ALA A 9 35.93 -18.60 -35.90
CA ALA A 9 34.54 -18.17 -35.85
C ALA A 9 34.05 -18.03 -34.40
N PRO A 10 33.17 -17.05 -34.08
CA PRO A 10 32.66 -16.85 -32.74
C PRO A 10 31.59 -17.91 -32.39
N LEU A 11 31.74 -18.53 -31.23
CA LEU A 11 30.76 -19.45 -30.63
C LEU A 11 29.58 -18.60 -30.12
N LEU A 12 28.44 -18.66 -30.82
CA LEU A 12 27.24 -17.92 -30.49
C LEU A 12 26.52 -18.60 -29.30
N THR A 13 26.73 -18.11 -28.08
CA THR A 13 25.97 -18.54 -26.90
C THR A 13 24.57 -17.94 -26.94
N VAL A 14 23.58 -18.76 -27.30
CA VAL A 14 22.16 -18.39 -27.22
C VAL A 14 21.75 -18.41 -25.74
N THR A 15 21.70 -17.24 -25.10
CA THR A 15 21.14 -17.09 -23.76
C THR A 15 19.61 -17.14 -23.87
N MET A 16 19.03 -18.28 -23.52
CA MET A 16 17.59 -18.50 -23.50
C MET A 16 16.96 -17.65 -22.39
N LEU A 17 16.33 -16.55 -22.78
CA LEU A 17 15.62 -15.64 -21.88
C LEU A 17 14.30 -16.32 -21.44
N VAL A 18 14.32 -17.00 -20.29
CA VAL A 18 13.08 -17.53 -19.68
C VAL A 18 12.27 -16.35 -19.16
N SER A 19 11.29 -15.92 -19.95
CA SER A 19 10.29 -14.95 -19.50
C SER A 19 9.43 -15.61 -18.43
N GLY A 20 9.53 -15.13 -17.19
CA GLY A 20 8.73 -15.63 -16.08
C GLY A 20 7.23 -15.46 -16.37
N LEU A 21 6.48 -16.56 -16.25
CA LEU A 21 5.02 -16.50 -16.24
C LEU A 21 4.60 -15.67 -15.03
N ALA A 22 4.03 -14.49 -15.26
CA ALA A 22 3.38 -13.74 -14.21
C ALA A 22 2.13 -14.52 -13.78
N VAL A 23 2.26 -15.30 -12.70
CA VAL A 23 1.11 -15.85 -11.97
C VAL A 23 0.26 -14.67 -11.54
N GLN A 24 -0.94 -14.54 -12.11
CA GLN A 24 -1.88 -13.48 -11.74
C GLN A 24 -2.34 -13.73 -10.31
N ALA A 25 -2.08 -12.77 -9.41
CA ALA A 25 -2.34 -12.88 -7.98
C ALA A 25 -3.83 -13.07 -7.61
N HIS A 26 -4.73 -12.96 -8.59
CA HIS A 26 -6.20 -13.07 -8.44
C HIS A 26 -6.79 -14.16 -9.34
N GLU A 27 -6.04 -15.22 -9.62
CA GLU A 27 -6.51 -16.34 -10.43
C GLU A 27 -7.86 -16.88 -9.90
N GLY A 28 -8.84 -17.00 -10.80
CA GLY A 28 -10.20 -17.45 -10.45
C GLY A 28 -11.12 -16.39 -9.83
N ALA A 29 -10.65 -15.18 -9.53
CA ALA A 29 -11.52 -14.09 -9.08
C ALA A 29 -12.32 -13.52 -10.26
N THR A 30 -13.61 -13.26 -10.06
CA THR A 30 -14.49 -12.63 -11.06
C THR A 30 -15.36 -11.55 -10.41
N GLY A 31 -15.93 -10.68 -11.25
CA GLY A 31 -16.81 -9.59 -10.83
C GLY A 31 -16.22 -8.72 -9.72
N VAL A 32 -17.06 -8.32 -8.77
CA VAL A 32 -16.70 -7.42 -7.67
C VAL A 32 -15.57 -7.95 -6.77
N VAL A 33 -15.40 -9.27 -6.68
CA VAL A 33 -14.31 -9.90 -5.91
C VAL A 33 -12.96 -9.58 -6.56
N LYS A 34 -12.88 -9.68 -7.89
CA LYS A 34 -11.69 -9.32 -8.64
C LYS A 34 -11.40 -7.82 -8.52
N GLU A 35 -12.42 -6.98 -8.72
CA GLU A 35 -12.29 -5.53 -8.66
C GLU A 35 -11.71 -5.04 -7.32
N ARG A 36 -12.21 -5.57 -6.18
CA ARG A 36 -11.65 -5.19 -4.86
C ARG A 36 -10.23 -5.69 -4.65
N MET A 37 -9.88 -6.87 -5.18
CA MET A 37 -8.54 -7.42 -5.02
C MET A 37 -7.52 -6.61 -5.82
N GLU A 38 -7.88 -6.19 -7.03
CA GLU A 38 -7.08 -5.28 -7.87
C GLU A 38 -6.93 -3.91 -7.20
N ALA A 39 -8.02 -3.32 -6.70
CA ALA A 39 -7.97 -2.07 -5.95
C ALA A 39 -7.04 -2.15 -4.73
N MET A 40 -7.11 -3.24 -3.96
CA MET A 40 -6.22 -3.44 -2.81
C MET A 40 -4.77 -3.74 -3.20
N GLU A 41 -4.54 -4.31 -4.39
CA GLU A 41 -3.19 -4.47 -4.92
C GLU A 41 -2.56 -3.11 -5.24
N ASP A 42 -3.30 -2.20 -5.86
CA ASP A 42 -2.82 -0.85 -6.20
C ASP A 42 -2.57 0.00 -4.95
N VAL A 43 -3.44 -0.11 -3.94
CA VAL A 43 -3.18 0.44 -2.60
C VAL A 43 -1.90 -0.16 -2.01
N GLY A 44 -1.71 -1.48 -2.10
CA GLY A 44 -0.53 -2.17 -1.61
C GLY A 44 0.78 -1.73 -2.29
N LYS A 45 0.77 -1.55 -3.61
CA LYS A 45 1.90 -1.00 -4.38
C LYS A 45 2.24 0.41 -3.94
N SER A 46 1.23 1.25 -3.75
CA SER A 46 1.38 2.63 -3.29
C SER A 46 1.98 2.69 -1.88
N MET A 47 1.48 1.87 -0.94
CA MET A 47 2.03 1.76 0.41
C MET A 47 3.49 1.28 0.41
N LYS A 48 3.85 0.35 -0.48
CA LYS A 48 5.24 -0.12 -0.63
C LYS A 48 6.17 1.01 -1.13
N ALA A 49 5.75 1.77 -2.13
CA ALA A 49 6.52 2.91 -2.65
C ALA A 49 6.71 3.98 -1.57
N LEU A 50 5.64 4.30 -0.83
CA LEU A 50 5.72 5.22 0.32
C LEU A 50 6.71 4.72 1.37
N LYS A 51 6.61 3.45 1.77
CA LYS A 51 7.52 2.86 2.75
C LYS A 51 8.99 3.02 2.32
N ALA A 52 9.32 2.70 1.07
CA ALA A 52 10.68 2.79 0.56
C ALA A 52 11.25 4.23 0.65
N MET A 53 10.44 5.25 0.37
CA MET A 53 10.84 6.66 0.54
C MET A 53 10.99 7.06 2.01
N ILE A 54 10.05 6.60 2.86
CA ILE A 54 10.04 6.91 4.29
C ILE A 54 11.24 6.28 5.00
N THR A 55 11.57 5.02 4.70
CA THR A 55 12.71 4.32 5.31
C THR A 55 14.06 4.63 4.66
N GLY A 56 14.09 5.50 3.65
CA GLY A 56 15.33 5.90 2.96
C GLY A 56 15.93 4.82 2.06
N GLU A 57 15.17 3.76 1.73
CA GLU A 57 15.58 2.76 0.73
C GLU A 57 15.70 3.40 -0.66
N ILE A 58 14.86 4.40 -0.94
CA ILE A 58 14.95 5.29 -2.10
C ILE A 58 14.90 6.75 -1.65
N THR A 59 15.38 7.65 -2.51
CA THR A 59 15.34 9.10 -2.26
C THR A 59 13.92 9.59 -2.03
N TYR A 60 13.73 10.37 -0.98
CA TYR A 60 12.44 11.00 -0.68
C TYR A 60 12.06 12.02 -1.75
N ASP A 61 10.85 11.90 -2.27
CA ASP A 61 10.30 12.75 -3.31
C ASP A 61 8.86 13.10 -2.93
N ALA A 62 8.64 14.35 -2.52
CA ALA A 62 7.35 14.82 -2.02
C ALA A 62 6.23 14.68 -3.05
N ASP A 63 6.52 14.83 -4.35
CA ASP A 63 5.51 14.69 -5.40
C ASP A 63 5.15 13.21 -5.61
N LYS A 64 6.12 12.30 -5.53
CA LYS A 64 5.82 10.86 -5.53
C LYS A 64 5.03 10.43 -4.29
N VAL A 65 5.31 11.01 -3.12
CA VAL A 65 4.50 10.79 -1.91
C VAL A 65 3.07 11.25 -2.15
N ARG A 66 2.85 12.46 -2.68
CA ARG A 66 1.52 12.98 -3.02
C ARG A 66 0.78 12.08 -3.99
N MET A 67 1.44 11.61 -5.05
CA MET A 67 0.82 10.72 -6.04
C MET A 67 0.39 9.39 -5.41
N ALA A 68 1.30 8.71 -4.70
CA ALA A 68 0.98 7.44 -4.05
C ALA A 68 -0.11 7.58 -2.99
N ALA A 69 -0.07 8.65 -2.19
CA ALA A 69 -1.09 8.94 -1.21
C ALA A 69 -2.46 9.22 -1.85
N LYS A 70 -2.51 9.98 -2.96
CA LYS A 70 -3.76 10.20 -3.71
C LYS A 70 -4.32 8.92 -4.33
N THR A 71 -3.48 8.00 -4.81
CA THR A 71 -3.93 6.67 -5.27
C THR A 71 -4.63 5.93 -4.12
N ILE A 72 -4.04 5.92 -2.93
CA ILE A 72 -4.64 5.28 -1.76
C ILE A 72 -5.97 5.96 -1.40
N ALA A 73 -5.99 7.30 -1.37
CA ALA A 73 -7.18 8.06 -1.05
C ALA A 73 -8.35 7.76 -2.01
N GLY A 74 -8.04 7.67 -3.31
CA GLY A 74 -9.00 7.36 -4.36
C GLY A 74 -9.64 5.98 -4.23
N HIS A 75 -8.97 5.02 -3.59
CA HIS A 75 -9.52 3.69 -3.32
C HIS A 75 -10.23 3.56 -1.96
N GLY A 76 -10.21 4.60 -1.12
CA GLY A 76 -10.90 4.60 0.18
C GLY A 76 -12.36 5.05 0.11
N GLY A 77 -12.98 5.25 1.27
CA GLY A 77 -14.35 5.73 1.43
C GLY A 77 -15.36 4.92 0.63
N ASP A 78 -16.26 5.61 -0.06
CA ASP A 78 -17.32 5.00 -0.87
C ASP A 78 -16.78 4.16 -2.02
N ASN A 79 -15.60 4.50 -2.56
CA ASN A 79 -14.96 3.70 -3.59
C ASN A 79 -14.53 2.32 -3.08
N LEU A 80 -14.21 2.21 -1.79
CA LEU A 80 -13.96 0.92 -1.16
C LEU A 80 -15.26 0.20 -0.86
N THR A 81 -16.18 0.85 -0.14
CA THR A 81 -17.37 0.18 0.41
C THR A 81 -18.29 -0.36 -0.68
N ARG A 82 -18.40 0.32 -1.83
CA ARG A 82 -19.17 -0.19 -2.98
C ARG A 82 -18.71 -1.54 -3.52
N LEU A 83 -17.47 -1.94 -3.22
CA LEU A 83 -16.90 -3.22 -3.66
C LEU A 83 -17.17 -4.39 -2.68
N PHE A 84 -18.00 -4.15 -1.65
CA PHE A 84 -18.39 -5.15 -0.66
C PHE A 84 -19.91 -5.33 -0.59
N PRO A 85 -20.59 -5.66 -1.71
CA PRO A 85 -22.00 -6.01 -1.66
C PRO A 85 -22.21 -7.24 -0.76
N GLU A 86 -23.34 -7.27 -0.07
CA GLU A 86 -23.71 -8.37 0.82
C GLU A 86 -23.68 -9.71 0.07
N GLY A 87 -23.21 -10.74 0.76
CA GLY A 87 -23.07 -12.06 0.17
C GLY A 87 -21.87 -12.22 -0.76
N SER A 88 -20.98 -11.23 -0.95
CA SER A 88 -19.75 -11.39 -1.75
C SER A 88 -18.62 -12.14 -1.02
N THR A 89 -18.95 -13.29 -0.42
CA THR A 89 -18.07 -14.12 0.43
C THR A 89 -17.45 -15.33 -0.29
N GLN A 90 -17.65 -15.44 -1.60
CA GLN A 90 -17.19 -16.58 -2.40
C GLN A 90 -15.67 -16.54 -2.60
N HIS A 91 -15.06 -17.72 -2.65
CA HIS A 91 -13.66 -17.88 -3.02
C HIS A 91 -13.40 -17.24 -4.40
N PRO A 92 -12.28 -16.52 -4.63
CA PRO A 92 -11.08 -16.39 -3.80
C PRO A 92 -11.06 -15.20 -2.84
N THR A 93 -12.15 -14.94 -2.09
CA THR A 93 -12.15 -13.84 -1.12
C THR A 93 -11.44 -14.10 0.22
N ALA A 94 -10.70 -13.07 0.65
CA ALA A 94 -10.21 -12.93 2.02
C ALA A 94 -11.13 -12.07 2.92
N ALA A 95 -12.23 -11.51 2.39
CA ALA A 95 -13.20 -10.76 3.18
C ALA A 95 -13.91 -11.68 4.19
N LEU A 96 -14.08 -11.20 5.42
CA LEU A 96 -14.80 -11.91 6.47
C LEU A 96 -16.29 -11.47 6.53
N PRO A 97 -17.22 -12.35 6.95
CA PRO A 97 -18.62 -11.98 7.21
C PRO A 97 -18.78 -10.78 8.16
N ALA A 98 -17.83 -10.60 9.08
CA ALA A 98 -17.77 -9.49 10.03
C ALA A 98 -17.93 -8.09 9.39
N ILE A 99 -17.58 -7.93 8.09
CA ILE A 99 -17.80 -6.67 7.36
C ILE A 99 -19.26 -6.23 7.38
N TRP A 100 -20.19 -7.17 7.17
CA TRP A 100 -21.62 -6.86 7.13
C TRP A 100 -22.25 -6.88 8.52
N GLU A 101 -21.64 -7.58 9.48
CA GLU A 101 -22.04 -7.54 10.89
C GLU A 101 -21.69 -6.19 11.56
N ASP A 102 -20.56 -5.57 11.19
CA ASP A 102 -20.13 -4.24 11.64
C ASP A 102 -19.86 -3.30 10.44
N TRP A 103 -20.92 -3.05 9.66
CA TRP A 103 -20.83 -2.18 8.49
C TRP A 103 -20.40 -0.75 8.84
N GLN A 104 -20.82 -0.25 10.01
CA GLN A 104 -20.43 1.09 10.47
C GLN A 104 -18.93 1.16 10.75
N GLY A 105 -18.36 0.17 11.44
CA GLY A 105 -16.92 0.10 11.70
C GLY A 105 -16.11 -0.04 10.42
N PHE A 106 -16.55 -0.90 9.50
CA PHE A 106 -15.92 -1.06 8.19
C PHE A 106 -15.93 0.25 7.38
N SER A 107 -17.11 0.89 7.26
CA SER A 107 -17.28 2.14 6.50
C SER A 107 -16.49 3.30 7.10
N ARG A 108 -16.40 3.38 8.43
CA ARG A 108 -15.56 4.36 9.11
C ARG A 108 -14.08 4.16 8.76
N LEU A 109 -13.55 2.94 8.85
CA LEU A 109 -12.15 2.67 8.49
C LEU A 109 -11.88 2.89 6.99
N ALA A 110 -12.87 2.67 6.12
CA ALA A 110 -12.77 3.04 4.71
C ALA A 110 -12.64 4.57 4.54
N ALA A 111 -13.44 5.36 5.26
CA ALA A 111 -13.34 6.81 5.25
C ALA A 111 -12.03 7.32 5.86
N ASP A 112 -11.56 6.68 6.93
CA ASP A 112 -10.27 6.96 7.56
C ASP A 112 -9.10 6.69 6.59
N LEU A 113 -9.19 5.61 5.79
CA LEU A 113 -8.19 5.30 4.76
C LEU A 113 -8.07 6.46 3.75
N ALA A 114 -9.22 6.98 3.28
CA ALA A 114 -9.24 8.09 2.33
C ALA A 114 -8.66 9.37 2.96
N SER A 115 -9.20 9.77 4.11
CA SER A 115 -8.85 11.04 4.76
C SER A 115 -7.41 11.07 5.29
N HIS A 116 -6.90 9.95 5.83
CA HIS A 116 -5.51 9.87 6.30
C HIS A 116 -4.52 9.88 5.13
N ALA A 117 -4.88 9.25 4.01
CA ALA A 117 -4.06 9.31 2.81
C ALA A 117 -4.03 10.73 2.22
N ASP A 118 -5.16 11.44 2.17
CA ASP A 118 -5.17 12.86 1.79
C ASP A 118 -4.37 13.75 2.76
N ALA A 119 -4.43 13.46 4.06
CA ALA A 119 -3.60 14.14 5.05
C ALA A 119 -2.11 13.90 4.81
N LEU A 120 -1.70 12.66 4.51
CA LEU A 120 -0.33 12.33 4.12
C LEU A 120 0.10 13.09 2.84
N ALA A 121 -0.78 13.20 1.84
CA ALA A 121 -0.48 13.98 0.65
C ALA A 121 -0.19 15.47 0.98
N LYS A 122 -0.94 16.04 1.92
CA LYS A 122 -0.71 17.42 2.41
C LYS A 122 0.60 17.52 3.20
N ALA A 123 0.89 16.54 4.04
CA ALA A 123 2.09 16.48 4.88
C ALA A 123 3.40 16.23 4.10
N ALA A 124 3.31 15.81 2.83
CA ALA A 124 4.46 15.41 2.01
C ALA A 124 5.57 16.49 1.86
N GLY A 125 5.24 17.77 2.08
CA GLY A 125 6.22 18.87 2.00
C GLY A 125 6.80 19.29 3.35
N ASN A 126 6.36 18.68 4.45
CA ASN A 126 6.76 19.08 5.80
C ASN A 126 8.16 18.55 6.15
N ASP A 127 8.80 19.17 7.14
CA ASP A 127 10.10 18.72 7.63
C ASP A 127 10.02 17.29 8.19
N ARG A 128 10.96 16.45 7.77
CA ARG A 128 11.10 15.05 8.19
C ARG A 128 11.93 14.88 9.45
N SER A 129 12.73 15.88 9.84
CA SER A 129 13.67 15.81 10.97
C SER A 129 13.01 15.52 12.33
N MET A 130 11.73 15.90 12.49
CA MET A 130 10.96 15.66 13.72
C MET A 130 10.58 14.18 13.93
N ALA A 131 10.65 13.34 12.88
CA ALA A 131 10.30 11.93 12.97
C ALA A 131 11.42 11.06 13.59
N GLU A 132 12.69 11.39 13.36
CA GLU A 132 13.83 10.63 13.88
C GLU A 132 13.96 10.72 15.41
N SER A 133 13.56 11.85 16.01
CA SER A 133 13.65 12.05 17.46
C SER A 133 12.56 11.33 18.28
N SER A 134 11.51 10.80 17.62
CA SER A 134 10.36 10.17 18.30
C SER A 134 10.43 8.65 18.42
N MET A 135 11.50 8.00 17.95
CA MET A 135 11.62 6.53 17.98
C MET A 135 12.18 5.96 19.30
N GLY A 136 12.46 6.80 20.30
CA GLY A 136 13.22 6.42 21.51
C GLY A 136 12.64 6.77 22.88
N GLY A 137 11.37 7.20 22.99
CA GLY A 137 10.81 7.73 24.25
C GLY A 137 9.54 7.03 24.76
N ASP A 138 9.64 6.46 25.96
CA ASP A 138 8.63 6.19 26.99
C ASP A 138 7.19 5.79 26.59
N MET A 139 6.96 4.47 26.57
CA MET A 139 5.66 3.80 26.40
C MET A 139 4.81 3.74 27.69
N MET A 140 4.69 4.84 28.45
CA MET A 140 3.83 4.90 29.64
C MET A 140 3.09 6.24 29.75
N SER A 141 2.18 6.50 28.82
CA SER A 141 1.06 7.42 29.05
C SER A 141 -0.11 6.98 28.17
N ALA A 142 -1.33 7.16 28.68
CA ALA A 142 -2.56 6.81 27.98
C ALA A 142 -2.47 7.32 26.53
N ALA A 143 -2.63 6.39 25.57
CA ALA A 143 -2.50 6.72 24.16
C ALA A 143 -3.42 7.92 23.87
N PRO A 144 -2.88 9.06 23.40
CA PRO A 144 -3.73 10.16 22.99
C PRO A 144 -4.70 9.66 21.93
N ALA A 145 -5.89 10.28 21.87
CA ALA A 145 -6.84 10.03 20.80
C ALA A 145 -6.12 10.07 19.44
N ALA A 146 -6.53 9.20 18.52
CA ALA A 146 -5.93 9.17 17.19
C ALA A 146 -5.99 10.58 16.56
N PRO A 147 -4.88 11.09 16.00
CA PRO A 147 -4.84 12.44 15.44
C PRO A 147 -5.85 12.59 14.31
N THR A 148 -6.51 13.74 14.25
CA THR A 148 -7.45 14.09 13.18
C THR A 148 -6.71 14.25 11.85
N PRO A 149 -7.40 14.14 10.70
CA PRO A 149 -6.80 14.39 9.39
C PRO A 149 -6.17 15.79 9.26
N ALA A 150 -6.72 16.79 9.94
CA ALA A 150 -6.19 18.15 9.95
C ALA A 150 -4.85 18.22 10.71
N GLU A 151 -4.77 17.58 11.87
CA GLU A 151 -3.52 17.49 12.63
C GLU A 151 -2.47 16.69 11.86
N LEU A 152 -2.84 15.54 11.28
CA LEU A 152 -1.96 14.72 10.45
C LEU A 152 -1.35 15.50 9.28
N ALA A 153 -2.10 16.39 8.64
CA ALA A 153 -1.60 17.21 7.54
C ALA A 153 -0.50 18.21 7.96
N GLY A 154 -0.45 18.59 9.24
CA GLY A 154 0.59 19.44 9.82
C GLY A 154 1.79 18.69 10.38
N MET A 155 1.75 17.35 10.45
CA MET A 155 2.83 16.53 10.98
C MET A 155 3.93 16.25 9.95
N ALA A 156 5.04 15.68 10.40
CA ALA A 156 6.02 15.07 9.50
C ALA A 156 5.36 13.96 8.66
N PRO A 157 5.74 13.81 7.38
CA PRO A 157 5.15 12.81 6.48
C PRO A 157 5.32 11.37 7.00
N ASP A 158 6.40 11.09 7.72
CA ASP A 158 6.67 9.82 8.40
C ASP A 158 5.59 9.50 9.45
N SER A 159 5.22 10.46 10.29
CA SER A 159 4.16 10.29 11.30
C SER A 159 2.80 10.07 10.63
N ALA A 160 2.49 10.84 9.58
CA ALA A 160 1.27 10.66 8.79
C ALA A 160 1.21 9.29 8.11
N PHE A 161 2.33 8.80 7.56
CA PHE A 161 2.44 7.45 7.00
C PHE A 161 2.18 6.37 8.05
N MET A 162 2.74 6.51 9.26
CA MET A 162 2.49 5.57 10.36
C MET A 162 1.04 5.58 10.84
N ALA A 163 0.37 6.73 10.80
CA ALA A 163 -1.06 6.83 11.10
C ALA A 163 -1.92 6.16 10.03
N LEU A 164 -1.60 6.36 8.75
CA LEU A 164 -2.23 5.66 7.63
C LEU A 164 -2.06 4.13 7.75
N GLY A 165 -0.84 3.67 8.05
CA GLY A 165 -0.55 2.25 8.27
C GLY A 165 -1.36 1.61 9.40
N LYS A 166 -1.66 2.37 10.47
CA LYS A 166 -2.55 1.91 11.55
C LYS A 166 -3.98 1.66 11.09
N VAL A 167 -4.53 2.47 10.18
CA VAL A 167 -5.86 2.23 9.58
C VAL A 167 -5.89 0.89 8.85
N CYS A 168 -4.88 0.61 8.02
CA CYS A 168 -4.73 -0.67 7.32
C CYS A 168 -4.69 -1.84 8.30
N GLY A 169 -3.89 -1.72 9.36
CA GLY A 169 -3.75 -2.74 10.40
C GLY A 169 -5.07 -3.02 11.13
N SER A 170 -5.79 -1.98 11.54
CA SER A 170 -7.10 -2.10 12.20
C SER A 170 -8.14 -2.77 11.30
N CYS A 171 -8.24 -2.34 10.04
CA CYS A 171 -9.19 -2.92 9.10
C CYS A 171 -8.88 -4.39 8.80
N HIS A 172 -7.62 -4.71 8.49
CA HIS A 172 -7.24 -6.09 8.20
C HIS A 172 -7.39 -7.01 9.41
N LYS A 173 -7.13 -6.52 10.62
CA LYS A 173 -7.29 -7.31 11.85
C LYS A 173 -8.74 -7.74 12.07
N GLN A 174 -9.70 -6.87 11.75
CA GLN A 174 -11.11 -7.11 12.02
C GLN A 174 -11.84 -7.79 10.85
N PHE A 175 -11.50 -7.43 9.60
CA PHE A 175 -12.35 -7.70 8.44
C PHE A 175 -11.73 -8.60 7.37
N ARG A 176 -10.46 -8.99 7.53
CA ARG A 176 -9.72 -9.79 6.55
C ARG A 176 -9.15 -11.06 7.16
N LYS A 177 -9.31 -12.19 6.46
CA LYS A 177 -8.62 -13.45 6.80
C LYS A 177 -7.10 -13.22 6.86
N LYS A 178 -6.44 -13.81 7.86
CA LYS A 178 -4.98 -13.83 7.90
C LYS A 178 -4.46 -14.59 6.68
N LYS A 179 -3.35 -14.11 6.12
CA LYS A 179 -2.60 -14.92 5.16
C LYS A 179 -2.04 -16.11 5.94
N GLU A 180 -2.31 -17.31 5.46
CA GLU A 180 -1.60 -18.53 5.85
C GLU A 180 -0.18 -18.53 5.30
#